data_AF-A0A1I0A882-F1
#
_entry.id   AF-A0A1I0A882-F1
#
_cell.length_a   1.000
_cell.length_b   1.000
_cell.length_c   1.000
_cell.angle_alpha   90.00
_cell.angle_beta   90.00
_cell.angle_gamma   90.00
#
_symmetry.space_group_name_H-M   'P 1'
#
loop_
_entity.id
_entity.type
_entity.pdbx_description
1 polymer ?
#
loop_
_entity_poly.entity_id
_entity_poly.type
_entity_poly.pdbx_seq_one_letter_code
_entity_poly.pdbx_strand_id
1 'polypeptide(L)'
;MTSMWNRRRQPDDVPTPVAVAVSDFCRRAKSAATPTEVREALALLADEDDFRIRALTDAEPERSPLGPFAVVDILRGTSAELASQRQGCGYYEVVRELARVREEKAPPAPAPTGLTFAPPPAPPPAVPEALSEGGAAKAGKAARPSAESLQERIAPRKRESAPEAMPFDAQEPVSFKRALPKPRGRFTQVAAPKSSYQTLLHAEGKDILESAMEQNEHRFALIHALSEQYNGARGELTQTDVETALQRHGLMDRLTARERQGLLSAYTEQRGAAGRVAWSLGLSPSELQRLIGSLQLQAEVDGVRERFQREVLASRHLTQRLDMLGRDKYLADLGIKKRFTDMLRKDLEELARNEVPDAGDMAGLCLAIARKHGAPQELVLRALDRLGLSEGLRKQLQAQSNYSSP
;
A
#
# COMPACT_ATOMS: atom_id res chain seq x y z
N MET A 1 16.80 -10.66 -8.03
CA MET A 1 15.91 -9.67 -8.71
C MET A 1 15.31 -8.65 -7.71
N THR A 2 16.02 -8.27 -6.65
CA THR A 2 15.40 -7.67 -5.44
C THR A 2 15.59 -6.16 -5.28
N SER A 3 16.40 -5.52 -6.13
CA SER A 3 16.85 -4.11 -6.00
C SER A 3 15.99 -3.09 -6.77
N MET A 4 14.97 -3.53 -7.53
CA MET A 4 14.24 -2.65 -8.46
C MET A 4 13.41 -1.58 -7.72
N TRP A 5 12.75 -1.93 -6.61
CA TRP A 5 11.80 -1.06 -5.91
C TRP A 5 12.43 -0.32 -4.71
N ASN A 6 13.69 0.09 -4.83
CA ASN A 6 14.39 0.92 -3.84
C ASN A 6 14.40 2.40 -4.29
N ARG A 7 14.30 3.36 -3.36
CA ARG A 7 14.50 4.79 -3.66
C ARG A 7 15.95 5.10 -4.08
N ARG A 8 16.10 6.16 -4.87
CA ARG A 8 17.37 6.72 -5.37
C ARG A 8 17.60 8.18 -4.95
N ARG A 9 16.53 8.94 -4.72
CA ARG A 9 16.50 10.33 -4.23
C ARG A 9 15.36 10.49 -3.21
N GLN A 10 15.24 11.64 -2.54
CA GLN A 10 14.08 11.91 -1.69
C GLN A 10 12.85 12.30 -2.53
N PRO A 11 11.61 12.09 -2.02
CA PRO A 11 10.38 12.54 -2.67
C PRO A 11 10.33 14.06 -2.90
N ASP A 12 11.00 14.84 -2.05
CA ASP A 12 11.02 16.31 -2.15
C ASP A 12 12.00 16.83 -3.21
N ASP A 13 13.08 16.09 -3.49
CA ASP A 13 14.06 16.41 -4.55
C ASP A 13 13.44 16.40 -5.96
N VAL A 14 12.34 15.65 -6.14
CA VAL A 14 11.62 15.51 -7.41
C VAL A 14 11.14 16.90 -7.90
N PRO A 15 11.56 17.37 -9.10
CA PRO A 15 11.16 18.68 -9.59
C PRO A 15 9.64 18.81 -9.77
N THR A 16 9.04 19.83 -9.17
CA THR A 16 7.58 20.06 -9.21
C THR A 16 6.96 20.00 -10.62
N PRO A 17 7.58 20.54 -11.71
CA PRO A 17 7.04 20.38 -13.07
C PRO A 17 6.92 18.92 -13.53
N VAL A 18 7.84 18.04 -13.12
CA VAL A 18 7.81 16.60 -13.46
C VAL A 18 6.70 15.90 -12.69
N ALA A 19 6.55 16.20 -11.39
CA ALA A 19 5.44 15.67 -10.59
C ALA A 19 4.07 16.13 -11.11
N VAL A 20 3.94 17.36 -11.59
CA VAL A 20 2.70 17.86 -12.23
C VAL A 20 2.41 17.13 -13.55
N ALA A 21 3.42 16.93 -14.41
CA ALA A 21 3.25 16.23 -15.67
C ALA A 21 2.81 14.76 -15.48
N VAL A 22 3.40 14.05 -14.53
CA VAL A 22 3.00 12.67 -14.19
C VAL A 22 1.62 12.63 -13.52
N SER A 23 1.30 13.59 -12.65
CA SER A 23 -0.05 13.69 -12.05
C SER A 23 -1.13 13.88 -13.12
N ASP A 24 -0.88 14.71 -14.14
CA ASP A 24 -1.83 14.86 -15.25
C ASP A 24 -1.87 13.62 -16.16
N PHE A 25 -0.73 13.02 -16.51
CA PHE A 25 -0.70 11.79 -17.31
C PHE A 25 -1.51 10.65 -16.64
N CYS A 26 -1.31 10.42 -15.35
CA CYS A 26 -2.07 9.43 -14.57
C CYS A 26 -3.56 9.80 -14.48
N ARG A 27 -3.90 11.10 -14.43
CA ARG A 27 -5.29 11.58 -14.52
C ARG A 27 -5.92 11.29 -15.89
N ARG A 28 -5.20 11.52 -17.00
CA ARG A 28 -5.63 11.14 -18.36
C ARG A 28 -5.80 9.62 -18.47
N ALA A 29 -4.90 8.85 -17.85
CA ALA A 29 -4.92 7.38 -17.79
C ALA A 29 -5.90 6.79 -16.75
N LYS A 30 -6.93 7.55 -16.32
CA LYS A 30 -7.99 7.12 -15.39
C LYS A 30 -7.52 6.59 -14.03
N SER A 31 -6.33 6.97 -13.58
CA SER A 31 -5.71 6.52 -12.33
C SER A 31 -5.09 7.72 -11.58
N ALA A 32 -5.90 8.73 -11.30
CA ALA A 32 -5.46 9.94 -10.60
C ALA A 32 -4.84 9.60 -9.24
N ALA A 33 -3.69 10.22 -8.94
CA ALA A 33 -2.92 10.00 -7.72
C ALA A 33 -2.53 11.35 -7.09
N THR A 34 -2.29 11.36 -5.78
CA THR A 34 -1.91 12.56 -5.05
C THR A 34 -0.50 13.05 -5.43
N PRO A 35 -0.18 14.34 -5.25
CA PRO A 35 1.18 14.84 -5.48
C PRO A 35 2.25 14.09 -4.65
N THR A 36 1.90 13.66 -3.44
CA THR A 36 2.75 12.87 -2.56
C THR A 36 3.03 11.49 -3.14
N GLU A 37 2.03 10.79 -3.68
CA GLU A 37 2.20 9.48 -4.34
C GLU A 37 3.03 9.55 -5.61
N VAL A 38 2.85 10.61 -6.40
CA VAL A 38 3.68 10.85 -7.58
C VAL A 38 5.14 11.05 -7.16
N ARG A 39 5.40 11.80 -6.07
CA ARG A 39 6.74 11.98 -5.50
C ARG A 39 7.32 10.69 -4.92
N GLU A 40 6.54 9.91 -4.16
CA GLU A 40 6.95 8.59 -3.63
C GLU A 40 7.39 7.64 -4.75
N ALA A 41 6.69 7.62 -5.88
CA ALA A 41 7.03 6.80 -7.04
C ALA A 41 8.26 7.35 -7.80
N LEU A 42 8.33 8.65 -8.07
CA LEU A 42 9.43 9.28 -8.82
C LEU A 42 10.75 9.32 -8.03
N ALA A 43 10.71 9.14 -6.71
CA ALA A 43 11.88 8.89 -5.87
C ALA A 43 12.59 7.54 -6.16
N LEU A 44 11.95 6.62 -6.88
CA LEU A 44 12.53 5.33 -7.32
C LEU A 44 13.41 5.45 -8.58
N LEU A 45 13.40 6.61 -9.24
CA LEU A 45 14.18 6.92 -10.44
C LEU A 45 15.30 7.91 -10.10
N ALA A 46 16.33 7.95 -10.94
CA ALA A 46 17.40 8.95 -10.82
C ALA A 46 16.99 10.27 -11.46
N ASP A 47 17.65 11.38 -11.13
CA ASP A 47 17.38 12.69 -11.73
C ASP A 47 17.60 12.69 -13.27
N GLU A 48 18.50 11.83 -13.75
CA GLU A 48 18.76 11.57 -15.17
C GLU A 48 17.51 11.05 -15.93
N ASP A 49 16.58 10.35 -15.25
CA ASP A 49 15.35 9.85 -15.86
C ASP A 49 14.28 10.96 -16.05
N ASP A 50 14.42 12.15 -15.45
CA ASP A 50 13.39 13.21 -15.51
C ASP A 50 13.10 13.72 -16.93
N PHE A 51 14.07 13.61 -17.85
CA PHE A 51 13.82 13.87 -19.28
C PHE A 51 12.95 12.77 -19.91
N ARG A 52 13.21 11.50 -19.57
CA ARG A 52 12.47 10.33 -20.07
C ARG A 52 11.04 10.32 -19.52
N ILE A 53 10.87 10.74 -18.27
CA ILE A 53 9.56 10.96 -17.65
C ILE A 53 8.75 11.99 -18.45
N ARG A 54 9.33 13.17 -18.74
CA ARG A 54 8.64 14.21 -19.52
C ARG A 54 8.19 13.72 -20.90
N ALA A 55 9.11 13.14 -21.66
CA ALA A 55 8.83 12.61 -22.99
C ALA A 55 7.71 11.54 -23.01
N LEU A 56 7.57 10.75 -21.94
CA LEU A 56 6.46 9.81 -21.76
C LEU A 56 5.15 10.53 -21.37
N THR A 57 5.21 11.56 -20.52
CA THR A 57 4.03 12.31 -20.05
C THR A 57 3.48 13.33 -21.05
N ASP A 58 4.25 13.70 -22.06
CA ASP A 58 3.82 14.60 -23.15
C ASP A 58 2.89 13.88 -24.15
N ALA A 59 2.92 12.54 -24.18
CA ALA A 59 2.06 11.71 -25.03
C ALA A 59 0.70 11.38 -24.39
N GLU A 60 -0.25 10.88 -25.19
CA GLU A 60 -1.46 10.25 -24.65
C GLU A 60 -1.16 8.85 -24.09
N PRO A 61 -1.83 8.42 -23.00
CA PRO A 61 -1.58 7.11 -22.40
C PRO A 61 -2.16 5.98 -23.26
N GLU A 62 -1.28 5.14 -23.82
CA GLU A 62 -1.62 4.00 -24.69
C GLU A 62 -2.65 3.01 -24.10
N ARG A 63 -2.67 2.90 -22.76
CA ARG A 63 -3.53 1.98 -21.98
C ARG A 63 -4.04 2.68 -20.72
N SER A 64 -5.06 2.12 -20.09
CA SER A 64 -5.62 2.60 -18.81
C SER A 64 -6.26 1.42 -18.06
N PRO A 65 -6.13 1.36 -16.71
CA PRO A 65 -5.52 2.35 -15.82
C PRO A 65 -3.98 2.33 -15.83
N LEU A 66 -3.34 3.48 -15.61
CA LEU A 66 -1.89 3.59 -15.35
C LEU A 66 -1.62 4.63 -14.23
N GLY A 67 -1.25 4.15 -13.04
CA GLY A 67 -0.86 5.00 -11.91
C GLY A 67 0.64 5.34 -11.90
N PRO A 68 1.12 6.14 -10.93
CA PRO A 68 2.50 6.65 -10.95
C PRO A 68 3.57 5.55 -10.82
N PHE A 69 3.29 4.45 -10.11
CA PHE A 69 4.18 3.29 -10.06
C PHE A 69 4.20 2.49 -11.38
N ALA A 70 3.11 2.50 -12.16
CA ALA A 70 3.08 1.93 -13.51
C ALA A 70 3.94 2.74 -14.49
N VAL A 71 3.95 4.08 -14.37
CA VAL A 71 4.85 4.97 -15.15
C VAL A 71 6.32 4.62 -14.87
N VAL A 72 6.69 4.40 -13.60
CA VAL A 72 8.04 3.95 -13.20
C VAL A 72 8.39 2.58 -13.80
N ASP A 73 7.44 1.64 -13.84
CA ASP A 73 7.62 0.31 -14.44
C ASP A 73 7.85 0.38 -15.96
N ILE A 74 7.10 1.25 -16.65
CA ILE A 74 7.22 1.49 -18.10
C ILE A 74 8.60 2.07 -18.45
N LEU A 75 9.07 3.08 -17.70
CA LEU A 75 10.38 3.71 -17.91
C LEU A 75 11.57 2.73 -17.71
N ARG A 76 11.32 1.61 -17.03
CA ARG A 76 12.25 0.51 -16.78
C ARG A 76 12.12 -0.66 -17.77
N GLY A 77 11.26 -0.56 -18.77
CA GLY A 77 11.14 -1.50 -19.89
C GLY A 77 9.93 -2.44 -19.84
N THR A 78 9.00 -2.30 -18.88
CA THR A 78 7.72 -3.02 -18.90
C THR A 78 6.77 -2.40 -19.95
N SER A 79 6.05 -3.21 -20.72
CA SER A 79 5.08 -2.67 -21.70
C SER A 79 3.87 -2.02 -21.01
N ALA A 80 3.28 -0.98 -21.62
CA ALA A 80 2.14 -0.26 -21.07
C ALA A 80 0.92 -1.18 -20.80
N GLU A 81 0.74 -2.23 -21.59
CA GLU A 81 -0.31 -3.23 -21.37
C GLU A 81 -0.07 -4.09 -20.12
N LEU A 82 1.15 -4.59 -19.92
CA LEU A 82 1.49 -5.38 -18.73
C LEU A 82 1.47 -4.49 -17.48
N ALA A 83 1.94 -3.24 -17.58
CA ALA A 83 1.83 -2.26 -16.51
C ALA A 83 0.37 -1.93 -16.16
N SER A 84 -0.52 -1.83 -17.16
CA SER A 84 -1.95 -1.60 -16.92
C SER A 84 -2.64 -2.81 -16.28
N GLN A 85 -2.28 -4.04 -16.67
CA GLN A 85 -2.74 -5.26 -16.00
C GLN A 85 -2.26 -5.32 -14.54
N ARG A 86 -1.00 -4.95 -14.26
CA ARG A 86 -0.45 -4.82 -12.90
C ARG A 86 -1.20 -3.78 -12.07
N GLN A 87 -1.58 -2.65 -12.66
CA GLN A 87 -2.40 -1.63 -11.99
C GLN A 87 -3.80 -2.15 -11.68
N GLY A 88 -4.43 -2.88 -12.61
CA GLY A 88 -5.77 -3.46 -12.43
C GLY A 88 -5.86 -4.60 -11.42
N CYS A 89 -4.74 -5.26 -11.07
CA CYS A 89 -4.70 -6.34 -10.07
C CYS A 89 -4.07 -5.94 -8.72
N GLY A 90 -3.87 -4.64 -8.47
CA GLY A 90 -3.34 -4.12 -7.20
C GLY A 90 -1.84 -4.37 -6.98
N TYR A 91 -1.09 -4.83 -7.98
CA TYR A 91 0.33 -5.18 -7.83
C TYR A 91 1.18 -4.02 -7.26
N TYR A 92 0.91 -2.79 -7.70
CA TYR A 92 1.68 -1.63 -7.25
C TYR A 92 1.37 -1.18 -5.82
N GLU A 93 0.20 -1.55 -5.26
CA GLU A 93 -0.14 -1.28 -3.86
C GLU A 93 0.74 -2.14 -2.95
N VAL A 94 0.82 -3.44 -3.25
CA VAL A 94 1.73 -4.38 -2.58
C VAL A 94 3.20 -3.97 -2.74
N VAL A 95 3.60 -3.43 -3.91
CA VAL A 95 4.96 -2.88 -4.10
C VAL A 95 5.21 -1.63 -3.24
N ARG A 96 4.22 -0.73 -3.10
CA ARG A 96 4.31 0.47 -2.25
C ARG A 96 4.43 0.11 -0.77
N GLU A 97 3.65 -0.87 -0.30
CA GLU A 97 3.78 -1.41 1.06
C GLU A 97 5.15 -2.05 1.29
N LEU A 98 5.63 -2.90 0.37
CA LEU A 98 6.94 -3.54 0.46
C LEU A 98 8.10 -2.53 0.39
N ALA A 99 7.93 -1.37 -0.25
CA ALA A 99 8.90 -0.28 -0.20
C ALA A 99 8.92 0.39 1.19
N ARG A 100 7.75 0.77 1.73
CA ARG A 100 7.63 1.38 3.08
C ARG A 100 8.18 0.47 4.18
N VAL A 101 7.81 -0.81 4.19
CA VAL A 101 8.31 -1.81 5.17
C VAL A 101 9.83 -2.06 5.05
N ARG A 102 10.44 -1.81 3.88
CA ARG A 102 11.90 -1.82 3.72
C ARG A 102 12.56 -0.57 4.28
N GLU A 103 11.92 0.59 4.16
CA GLU A 103 12.42 1.86 4.69
C GLU A 103 12.36 1.88 6.23
N GLU A 104 11.25 1.44 6.82
CA GLU A 104 11.11 1.23 8.28
C GLU A 104 12.13 0.25 8.86
N LYS A 105 12.63 -0.68 8.03
CA LYS A 105 13.60 -1.71 8.40
C LYS A 105 15.03 -1.40 7.95
N ALA A 106 15.25 -0.30 7.23
CA ALA A 106 16.58 0.17 6.89
C ALA A 106 17.15 0.93 8.11
N PRO A 107 18.39 0.64 8.56
CA PRO A 107 19.03 1.53 9.52
C PRO A 107 19.16 2.93 8.91
N PRO A 108 19.07 4.01 9.70
CA PRO A 108 19.23 5.36 9.19
C PRO A 108 20.59 5.48 8.49
N ALA A 109 20.60 6.04 7.29
CA ALA A 109 21.83 6.32 6.58
C ALA A 109 22.74 7.18 7.48
N PRO A 110 24.05 6.87 7.57
CA PRO A 110 24.95 7.67 8.39
C PRO A 110 24.92 9.12 7.90
N ALA A 111 24.72 10.05 8.83
CA ALA A 111 24.84 11.47 8.53
C ALA A 111 26.23 11.75 7.90
N PRO A 112 26.35 12.73 7.00
CA PRO A 112 27.61 13.01 6.31
C PRO A 112 28.65 13.63 7.27
N THR A 113 29.31 12.78 8.06
CA THR A 113 30.51 13.09 8.86
C THR A 113 31.71 13.27 7.94
N GLY A 114 31.67 14.36 7.17
CA GLY A 114 32.59 14.68 6.08
C GLY A 114 32.98 16.16 6.05
N LEU A 115 33.40 16.72 7.19
CA LEU A 115 34.25 17.92 7.18
C LEU A 115 35.66 17.54 6.69
N THR A 116 35.74 17.14 5.43
CA THR A 116 36.99 16.84 4.75
C THR A 116 37.75 18.15 4.58
N PHE A 117 38.88 18.28 5.28
CA PHE A 117 39.81 19.39 5.07
C PHE A 117 40.21 19.46 3.60
N ALA A 118 40.23 20.67 3.05
CA ALA A 118 40.69 20.88 1.67
C ALA A 118 42.16 20.43 1.53
N PRO A 119 42.50 19.64 0.48
CA PRO A 119 43.90 19.38 0.17
C PRO A 119 44.60 20.69 -0.23
N PRO A 120 45.89 20.88 0.12
CA PRO A 120 46.62 22.10 -0.21
C PRO A 120 46.79 22.25 -1.73
N PRO A 121 46.86 23.49 -2.25
CA PRO A 121 47.05 23.73 -3.69
C PRO A 121 48.42 23.22 -4.15
N ALA A 122 48.46 22.61 -5.34
CA ALA A 122 49.70 22.19 -5.97
C ALA A 122 50.55 23.41 -6.40
N PRO A 123 51.90 23.32 -6.31
CA PRO A 123 52.78 24.39 -6.79
C PRO A 123 52.72 24.52 -8.32
N PRO A 124 52.88 25.73 -8.87
CA PRO A 124 52.83 25.95 -10.32
C PRO A 124 54.07 25.38 -11.03
N PRO A 125 53.92 24.77 -12.22
CA PRO A 125 55.06 24.42 -13.07
C PRO A 125 55.73 25.68 -13.62
N ALA A 126 57.06 25.65 -13.73
CA ALA A 126 57.85 26.79 -14.21
C ALA A 126 57.74 27.00 -15.73
N VAL A 127 57.82 28.26 -16.15
CA VAL A 127 57.85 28.68 -17.56
C VAL A 127 59.30 28.66 -18.09
N PRO A 128 59.54 28.18 -19.32
CA PRO A 128 60.68 28.58 -20.13
C PRO A 128 60.26 29.66 -21.13
N GLU A 129 60.96 30.80 -21.16
CA GLU A 129 60.77 31.84 -22.18
C GLU A 129 61.51 31.51 -23.49
N ALA A 130 60.91 31.85 -24.64
CA ALA A 130 61.66 32.23 -25.85
C ALA A 130 60.77 32.98 -26.88
N LEU A 131 61.01 34.29 -27.04
CA LEU A 131 61.04 35.07 -28.29
C LEU A 131 59.81 34.98 -29.26
N SER A 132 58.97 36.03 -29.36
CA SER A 132 59.07 37.21 -30.28
C SER A 132 58.29 37.00 -31.61
N GLU A 133 57.71 37.99 -32.34
CA GLU A 133 57.77 39.47 -32.32
C GLU A 133 56.38 40.12 -32.63
N GLY A 134 56.16 41.38 -32.22
CA GLY A 134 55.23 42.37 -32.87
C GLY A 134 53.69 42.20 -32.75
N GLY A 135 52.85 43.26 -32.70
CA GLY A 135 53.14 44.70 -32.57
C GLY A 135 51.88 45.63 -32.60
N ALA A 136 51.91 46.69 -31.78
CA ALA A 136 51.24 48.01 -31.93
C ALA A 136 49.73 48.20 -32.29
N ALA A 137 48.89 48.35 -31.24
CA ALA A 137 48.10 49.56 -30.87
C ALA A 137 47.00 50.22 -31.77
N LYS A 138 46.07 50.93 -31.07
CA LYS A 138 45.05 51.93 -31.51
C LYS A 138 43.78 51.39 -32.24
N ALA A 139 42.64 52.12 -32.33
CA ALA A 139 41.98 53.08 -31.41
C ALA A 139 40.55 53.46 -31.90
N GLY A 140 39.59 53.67 -30.97
CA GLY A 140 38.30 54.37 -31.18
C GLY A 140 37.17 53.60 -31.90
N LYS A 141 35.97 54.14 -32.15
CA LYS A 141 35.14 55.22 -31.53
C LYS A 141 33.81 55.32 -32.32
N ALA A 142 32.69 55.72 -31.67
CA ALA A 142 31.38 56.08 -32.30
C ALA A 142 30.54 54.89 -32.85
N ALA A 143 29.19 54.91 -32.97
CA ALA A 143 28.14 55.82 -32.45
C ALA A 143 26.74 55.14 -32.35
N ARG A 144 25.80 55.79 -31.64
CA ARG A 144 24.31 55.65 -31.69
C ARG A 144 23.73 56.69 -32.69
N PRO A 145 22.40 56.82 -33.00
CA PRO A 145 21.17 56.20 -32.45
C PRO A 145 20.33 55.50 -33.57
N SER A 146 18.99 55.45 -33.71
CA SER A 146 17.82 56.06 -33.00
C SER A 146 16.49 55.31 -33.24
N ALA A 147 15.62 55.45 -32.22
CA ALA A 147 14.14 55.55 -32.17
C ALA A 147 13.24 55.36 -33.43
N GLU A 148 12.06 54.78 -33.21
CA GLU A 148 10.79 55.56 -33.10
C GLU A 148 9.69 54.80 -32.34
N SER A 149 8.60 55.49 -31.95
CA SER A 149 7.58 54.97 -31.02
C SER A 149 6.14 55.29 -31.46
N LEU A 150 5.31 54.25 -31.65
CA LEU A 150 3.89 54.37 -32.00
C LEU A 150 2.96 54.07 -30.82
N GLN A 151 2.92 55.00 -29.87
CA GLN A 151 1.69 55.26 -29.10
C GLN A 151 0.83 56.29 -29.87
N GLU A 152 -0.37 56.61 -29.37
CA GLU A 152 -1.25 57.67 -29.91
C GLU A 152 -1.95 57.42 -31.28
N ARG A 153 -2.48 56.21 -31.51
CA ARG A 153 -3.59 55.90 -32.46
C ARG A 153 -4.12 54.51 -32.07
N ILE A 154 -5.35 54.29 -31.57
CA ILE A 154 -6.61 55.05 -31.61
C ILE A 154 -7.34 54.89 -30.26
N ALA A 155 -7.97 55.95 -29.73
CA ALA A 155 -8.80 55.89 -28.52
C ALA A 155 -10.11 56.72 -28.66
N PRO A 156 -11.29 56.17 -28.34
CA PRO A 156 -12.54 56.94 -28.28
C PRO A 156 -12.57 57.91 -27.08
N ARG A 157 -13.27 59.04 -27.21
CA ARG A 157 -13.20 60.17 -26.26
C ARG A 157 -14.20 60.08 -25.10
N LYS A 158 -13.75 60.56 -23.93
CA LYS A 158 -14.56 60.91 -22.75
C LYS A 158 -15.37 62.20 -23.01
N ARG A 159 -16.47 62.39 -22.27
CA ARG A 159 -17.23 63.66 -22.17
C ARG A 159 -17.59 63.92 -20.70
N GLU A 160 -17.71 65.19 -20.32
CA GLU A 160 -17.96 65.69 -18.95
C GLU A 160 -19.14 66.70 -19.03
N SER A 161 -19.82 67.19 -17.98
CA SER A 161 -19.57 67.23 -16.51
C SER A 161 -20.84 67.60 -15.70
N ALA A 162 -21.00 67.07 -14.47
CA ALA A 162 -21.68 67.67 -13.27
C ALA A 162 -23.20 68.05 -13.35
N PRO A 163 -23.90 68.39 -12.22
CA PRO A 163 -23.50 68.48 -10.81
C PRO A 163 -24.35 67.60 -9.82
N GLU A 164 -24.47 68.01 -8.56
CA GLU A 164 -24.73 67.21 -7.35
C GLU A 164 -26.19 67.01 -6.91
N ALA A 165 -26.43 65.95 -6.11
CA ALA A 165 -27.34 65.96 -4.95
C ALA A 165 -26.97 64.86 -3.92
N MET A 166 -27.11 65.17 -2.62
CA MET A 166 -26.97 64.32 -1.43
C MET A 166 -28.17 64.63 -0.49
N PRO A 167 -28.44 63.90 0.63
CA PRO A 167 -27.85 62.65 1.15
C PRO A 167 -28.92 61.55 1.45
N PHE A 168 -28.50 60.37 1.93
CA PHE A 168 -29.11 59.75 3.14
C PHE A 168 -28.21 58.66 3.77
N ASP A 169 -28.29 58.49 5.09
CA ASP A 169 -27.53 57.47 5.83
C ASP A 169 -28.23 56.09 5.85
N ALA A 170 -27.42 55.02 5.74
CA ALA A 170 -27.78 53.68 6.18
C ALA A 170 -26.50 52.90 6.56
N GLN A 171 -26.35 52.56 7.84
CA GLN A 171 -25.13 52.00 8.40
C GLN A 171 -25.25 50.46 8.54
N GLU A 172 -24.82 49.70 7.52
CA GLU A 172 -24.79 48.22 7.58
C GLU A 172 -23.42 47.66 8.01
N PRO A 173 -23.38 46.55 8.76
CA PRO A 173 -22.14 45.99 9.29
C PRO A 173 -21.29 45.29 8.22
N VAL A 174 -19.97 45.54 8.26
CA VAL A 174 -18.99 45.00 7.30
C VAL A 174 -18.86 43.48 7.46
N SER A 175 -19.69 42.74 6.72
CA SER A 175 -19.58 41.29 6.60
C SER A 175 -18.29 40.92 5.87
N PHE A 176 -17.32 40.35 6.59
CA PHE A 176 -16.06 39.84 6.03
C PHE A 176 -16.28 38.61 5.12
N LYS A 177 -16.84 38.83 3.94
CA LYS A 177 -17.07 37.84 2.89
C LYS A 177 -15.73 37.41 2.29
N ARG A 178 -15.07 36.44 2.96
CA ARG A 178 -13.89 35.71 2.45
C ARG A 178 -14.20 35.24 1.03
N ALA A 179 -13.40 35.64 0.05
CA ALA A 179 -13.69 35.37 -1.36
C ALA A 179 -13.46 33.88 -1.68
N LEU A 180 -14.52 33.07 -1.62
CA LEU A 180 -14.45 31.69 -2.12
C LEU A 180 -14.23 31.69 -3.64
N PRO A 181 -13.42 30.75 -4.18
CA PRO A 181 -13.27 30.58 -5.62
C PRO A 181 -14.62 30.37 -6.31
N LYS A 182 -14.84 31.01 -7.47
CA LYS A 182 -16.08 30.84 -8.24
C LYS A 182 -16.23 29.37 -8.69
N PRO A 183 -17.36 28.69 -8.42
CA PRO A 183 -17.54 27.29 -8.74
C PRO A 183 -17.48 27.05 -10.26
N ARG A 184 -16.60 26.14 -10.69
CA ARG A 184 -16.43 25.76 -12.10
C ARG A 184 -17.21 24.49 -12.43
N GLY A 185 -18.34 24.66 -13.12
CA GLY A 185 -19.07 23.57 -13.77
C GLY A 185 -20.01 22.78 -12.85
N ARG A 186 -20.78 21.87 -13.45
CA ARG A 186 -21.74 21.02 -12.73
C ARG A 186 -20.99 19.86 -12.06
N PHE A 187 -21.41 19.52 -10.84
CA PHE A 187 -21.00 18.31 -10.09
C PHE A 187 -19.57 18.25 -9.54
N THR A 188 -18.91 19.37 -9.24
CA THR A 188 -17.95 19.36 -8.13
C THR A 188 -18.74 19.22 -6.82
N GLN A 189 -18.93 17.98 -6.35
CA GLN A 189 -19.42 17.73 -5.00
C GLN A 189 -18.36 18.22 -4.01
N VAL A 190 -18.56 19.43 -3.47
CA VAL A 190 -17.77 19.92 -2.34
C VAL A 190 -18.19 19.08 -1.14
N ALA A 191 -17.27 18.29 -0.60
CA ALA A 191 -17.51 17.49 0.60
C ALA A 191 -18.03 18.40 1.73
N ALA A 192 -18.98 17.90 2.52
CA ALA A 192 -19.58 18.66 3.59
C ALA A 192 -18.49 19.18 4.57
N PRO A 193 -18.60 20.43 5.07
CA PRO A 193 -17.60 20.98 5.97
C PRO A 193 -17.57 20.17 7.27
N LYS A 194 -16.47 19.46 7.51
CA LYS A 194 -16.28 18.62 8.70
C LYS A 194 -16.37 19.44 9.99
N SER A 195 -17.13 18.94 10.94
CA SER A 195 -17.32 19.48 12.28
C SER A 195 -16.01 19.49 13.09
N SER A 196 -15.96 20.28 14.16
CA SER A 196 -14.80 20.32 15.05
C SER A 196 -14.80 19.16 16.05
N TYR A 197 -13.63 18.65 16.39
CA TYR A 197 -13.41 17.74 17.51
C TYR A 197 -14.08 18.19 18.81
N GLN A 198 -14.20 19.51 19.05
CA GLN A 198 -14.86 20.04 20.25
C GLN A 198 -16.32 19.57 20.37
N THR A 199 -17.03 19.37 19.25
CA THR A 199 -18.40 18.82 19.25
C THR A 199 -18.45 17.43 19.90
N LEU A 200 -17.45 16.57 19.66
CA LEU A 200 -17.35 15.25 20.30
C LEU A 200 -17.02 15.33 21.80
N LEU A 201 -16.50 16.46 22.28
CA LEU A 201 -16.22 16.71 23.70
C LEU A 201 -17.37 17.39 24.47
N HIS A 202 -18.33 18.00 23.76
CA HIS A 202 -19.55 18.53 24.38
C HIS A 202 -20.55 17.41 24.72
N ALA A 203 -21.58 17.72 25.51
CA ALA A 203 -22.55 16.73 25.99
C ALA A 203 -23.26 15.99 24.84
N GLU A 204 -23.65 16.72 23.79
CA GLU A 204 -24.21 16.18 22.53
C GLU A 204 -23.28 15.15 21.87
N GLY A 205 -21.97 15.30 22.03
CA GLY A 205 -20.96 14.37 21.55
C GLY A 205 -21.09 12.96 22.13
N LYS A 206 -21.70 12.81 23.31
CA LYS A 206 -21.93 11.49 23.92
C LYS A 206 -22.88 10.65 23.07
N ASP A 207 -24.06 11.18 22.73
CA ASP A 207 -25.10 10.43 22.02
C ASP A 207 -24.65 10.10 20.59
N ILE A 208 -23.88 11.01 19.98
CA ILE A 208 -23.20 10.81 18.69
C ILE A 208 -22.20 9.65 18.77
N LEU A 209 -21.37 9.61 19.82
CA LEU A 209 -20.39 8.53 20.03
C LEU A 209 -21.05 7.20 20.39
N GLU A 210 -22.13 7.18 21.18
CA GLU A 210 -22.88 5.95 21.45
C GLU A 210 -23.52 5.39 20.18
N SER A 211 -24.18 6.21 19.36
CA SER A 211 -24.77 5.74 18.09
C SER A 211 -23.71 5.27 17.09
N ALA A 212 -22.57 5.98 17.00
CA ALA A 212 -21.45 5.56 16.16
C ALA A 212 -20.79 4.26 16.68
N MET A 213 -20.69 4.08 18.00
CA MET A 213 -20.23 2.83 18.63
C MET A 213 -21.20 1.67 18.46
N GLU A 214 -22.50 1.91 18.26
CA GLU A 214 -23.46 0.84 17.97
C GLU A 214 -23.29 0.32 16.54
N GLN A 215 -23.09 1.23 15.58
CA GLN A 215 -22.87 0.95 14.17
C GLN A 215 -21.49 0.35 13.84
N ASN A 216 -20.44 0.66 14.61
CA ASN A 216 -19.07 0.24 14.34
C ASN A 216 -18.59 -0.79 15.37
N GLU A 217 -17.97 -1.89 14.92
CA GLU A 217 -17.58 -3.01 15.80
C GLU A 217 -16.33 -2.74 16.65
N HIS A 218 -15.42 -1.90 16.17
CA HIS A 218 -14.13 -1.61 16.79
C HIS A 218 -13.62 -0.20 16.48
N ARG A 219 -12.63 0.26 17.25
CA ARG A 219 -12.08 1.63 17.21
C ARG A 219 -11.62 2.07 15.82
N PHE A 220 -10.99 1.20 15.03
CA PHE A 220 -10.52 1.58 13.69
C PHE A 220 -11.68 1.95 12.72
N ALA A 221 -12.78 1.20 12.73
CA ALA A 221 -13.97 1.55 11.94
C ALA A 221 -14.65 2.82 12.49
N LEU A 222 -14.75 2.94 13.82
CA LEU A 222 -15.27 4.13 14.49
C LEU A 222 -14.47 5.39 14.14
N ILE A 223 -13.14 5.32 14.11
CA ILE A 223 -12.26 6.42 13.70
C ILE A 223 -12.49 6.77 12.22
N HIS A 224 -12.59 5.78 11.33
CA HIS A 224 -12.88 6.04 9.91
C HIS A 224 -14.21 6.79 9.74
N ALA A 225 -15.31 6.24 10.28
CA ALA A 225 -16.65 6.81 10.18
C ALA A 225 -16.74 8.22 10.79
N LEU A 226 -16.09 8.46 11.94
CA LEU A 226 -16.02 9.80 12.54
C LEU A 226 -15.12 10.74 11.72
N SER A 227 -14.03 10.25 11.13
CA SER A 227 -13.10 11.08 10.34
C SER A 227 -13.73 11.65 9.07
N GLU A 228 -14.79 11.03 8.54
CA GLU A 228 -15.58 11.56 7.41
C GLU A 228 -16.32 12.85 7.78
N GLN A 229 -16.78 12.95 9.04
CA GLN A 229 -17.66 14.02 9.53
C GLN A 229 -16.95 15.03 10.44
N TYR A 230 -15.83 14.65 11.08
CA TYR A 230 -15.13 15.45 12.10
C TYR A 230 -13.64 15.61 11.77
N ASN A 231 -13.11 16.80 12.06
CA ASN A 231 -11.67 17.08 12.14
C ASN A 231 -11.19 16.84 13.58
N GLY A 232 -9.96 16.34 13.74
CA GLY A 232 -9.29 16.20 15.05
C GLY A 232 -8.74 17.51 15.60
N ALA A 233 -8.15 17.47 16.80
CA ALA A 233 -7.65 18.67 17.48
C ALA A 233 -6.54 19.43 16.73
N ARG A 234 -5.86 18.76 15.79
CA ARG A 234 -4.71 19.30 15.01
C ARG A 234 -4.86 19.15 13.49
N GLY A 235 -6.04 18.80 12.99
CA GLY A 235 -6.27 18.53 11.56
C GLY A 235 -7.16 17.31 11.36
N GLU A 236 -6.58 16.21 10.88
CA GLU A 236 -7.29 14.93 10.76
C GLU A 236 -7.60 14.32 12.14
N LEU A 237 -8.66 13.51 12.21
CA LEU A 237 -9.11 12.89 13.45
C LEU A 237 -8.24 11.66 13.80
N THR A 238 -7.50 11.73 14.90
CA THR A 238 -6.58 10.66 15.31
C THR A 238 -7.25 9.64 16.23
N GLN A 239 -6.65 8.44 16.35
CA GLN A 239 -7.05 7.44 17.34
C GLN A 239 -7.07 8.03 18.77
N THR A 240 -6.06 8.82 19.12
CA THR A 240 -5.93 9.50 20.41
C THR A 240 -7.01 10.57 20.67
N ASP A 241 -7.48 11.26 19.63
CA ASP A 241 -8.63 12.17 19.75
C ASP A 241 -9.90 11.38 20.11
N VAL A 242 -10.19 10.30 19.37
CA VAL A 242 -11.39 9.48 19.60
C VAL A 242 -11.35 8.79 20.96
N GLU A 243 -10.21 8.20 21.35
CA GLU A 243 -10.05 7.56 22.67
C GLU A 243 -10.20 8.58 23.81
N THR A 244 -9.71 9.81 23.66
CA THR A 244 -9.88 10.89 24.64
C THR A 244 -11.35 11.31 24.77
N ALA A 245 -12.09 11.41 23.66
CA ALA A 245 -13.52 11.72 23.69
C ALA A 245 -14.35 10.59 24.33
N LEU A 246 -14.05 9.33 24.01
CA LEU A 246 -14.70 8.16 24.62
C LEU A 246 -14.42 8.06 26.13
N GLN A 247 -13.19 8.36 26.57
CA GLN A 247 -12.84 8.40 28.00
C GLN A 247 -13.63 9.50 28.73
N ARG A 248 -13.72 10.71 28.14
CA ARG A 248 -14.44 11.85 28.71
C ARG A 248 -15.93 11.57 28.97
N HIS A 249 -16.55 10.71 28.17
CA HIS A 249 -17.97 10.33 28.31
C HIS A 249 -18.18 8.99 29.02
N GLY A 250 -17.12 8.32 29.50
CA GLY A 250 -17.21 7.01 30.16
C GLY A 250 -17.53 5.83 29.23
N LEU A 251 -17.32 5.99 27.92
CA LEU A 251 -17.69 5.00 26.89
C LEU A 251 -16.57 4.00 26.57
N MET A 252 -15.32 4.31 26.96
CA MET A 252 -14.14 3.52 26.59
C MET A 252 -14.21 2.06 27.05
N ASP A 253 -14.76 1.79 28.24
CA ASP A 253 -14.88 0.43 28.77
C ASP A 253 -15.97 -0.38 28.02
N ARG A 254 -17.08 0.26 27.63
CA ARG A 254 -18.14 -0.33 26.80
C ARG A 254 -17.59 -0.72 25.42
N LEU A 255 -16.76 0.13 24.81
CA LEU A 255 -16.08 -0.19 23.55
C LEU A 255 -15.09 -1.34 23.75
N THR A 256 -14.20 -1.25 24.74
CA THR A 256 -13.17 -2.24 25.05
C THR A 256 -13.78 -3.64 25.28
N ALA A 257 -14.89 -3.72 26.02
CA ALA A 257 -15.61 -4.97 26.24
C ALA A 257 -16.20 -5.55 24.95
N ARG A 258 -16.84 -4.72 24.11
CA ARG A 258 -17.38 -5.14 22.80
C ARG A 258 -16.26 -5.63 21.87
N GLU A 259 -15.15 -4.90 21.79
CA GLU A 259 -13.98 -5.28 20.97
C GLU A 259 -13.39 -6.62 21.42
N ARG A 260 -13.21 -6.82 22.74
CA ARG A 260 -12.73 -8.10 23.30
C ARG A 260 -13.67 -9.26 22.94
N GLN A 261 -14.99 -9.07 23.07
CA GLN A 261 -15.97 -10.10 22.72
C GLN A 261 -15.98 -10.42 21.22
N GLY A 262 -16.07 -9.39 20.36
CA GLY A 262 -16.15 -9.55 18.90
C GLY A 262 -14.88 -10.13 18.28
N LEU A 263 -13.70 -9.76 18.81
CA LEU A 263 -12.44 -10.34 18.35
C LEU A 263 -12.36 -11.83 18.72
N LEU A 264 -12.77 -12.20 19.94
CA LEU A 264 -12.77 -13.61 20.37
C LEU A 264 -13.82 -14.45 19.62
N SER A 265 -15.02 -13.92 19.32
CA SER A 265 -16.01 -14.63 18.50
C SER A 265 -15.53 -14.81 17.05
N ALA A 266 -14.98 -13.76 16.42
CA ALA A 266 -14.39 -13.88 15.08
C ALA A 266 -13.26 -14.93 15.05
N TYR A 267 -12.41 -14.99 16.08
CA TYR A 267 -11.38 -16.03 16.20
C TYR A 267 -11.93 -17.46 16.38
N THR A 268 -13.10 -17.66 17.00
CA THR A 268 -13.73 -18.99 17.08
C THR A 268 -14.45 -19.36 15.79
N GLU A 269 -15.18 -18.44 15.16
CA GLU A 269 -15.86 -18.63 13.88
C GLU A 269 -14.88 -18.96 12.74
N GLN A 270 -13.79 -18.19 12.63
CA GLN A 270 -12.72 -18.39 11.64
C GLN A 270 -11.71 -19.48 12.05
N ARG A 271 -11.99 -20.23 13.13
CA ARG A 271 -11.18 -21.37 13.63
C ARG A 271 -9.70 -21.07 13.83
N GLY A 272 -9.38 -19.92 14.41
CA GLY A 272 -8.00 -19.51 14.71
C GLY A 272 -7.22 -18.85 13.56
N ALA A 273 -7.80 -18.72 12.37
CA ALA A 273 -7.14 -18.13 11.21
C ALA A 273 -7.10 -16.59 11.27
N ALA A 274 -6.01 -16.03 11.78
CA ALA A 274 -5.83 -14.59 11.97
C ALA A 274 -6.01 -13.78 10.68
N GLY A 275 -5.55 -14.31 9.53
CA GLY A 275 -5.73 -13.67 8.22
C GLY A 275 -7.20 -13.63 7.77
N ARG A 276 -8.05 -14.54 8.26
CA ARG A 276 -9.51 -14.49 8.02
C ARG A 276 -10.23 -13.57 9.01
N VAL A 277 -9.81 -13.56 10.27
CA VAL A 277 -10.34 -12.65 11.30
C VAL A 277 -10.11 -11.19 10.90
N ALA A 278 -8.91 -10.87 10.41
CA ALA A 278 -8.59 -9.55 9.88
C ALA A 278 -9.58 -9.16 8.77
N TRP A 279 -9.76 -10.02 7.77
CA TRP A 279 -10.66 -9.79 6.65
C TRP A 279 -12.15 -9.69 7.06
N SER A 280 -12.64 -10.54 7.97
CA SER A 280 -14.04 -10.49 8.41
C SER A 280 -14.37 -9.24 9.23
N LEU A 281 -13.39 -8.68 9.93
CA LEU A 281 -13.52 -7.41 10.68
C LEU A 281 -13.13 -6.19 9.83
N GLY A 282 -12.79 -6.34 8.54
CA GLY A 282 -12.32 -5.22 7.71
C GLY A 282 -10.98 -4.59 8.15
N LEU A 283 -10.20 -5.29 8.98
CA LEU A 283 -8.91 -4.84 9.51
C LEU A 283 -7.75 -5.27 8.61
N SER A 284 -6.71 -4.43 8.50
CA SER A 284 -5.41 -4.90 8.02
C SER A 284 -4.74 -5.85 9.04
N PRO A 285 -3.78 -6.71 8.62
CA PRO A 285 -3.07 -7.58 9.54
C PRO A 285 -2.33 -6.83 10.67
N SER A 286 -1.81 -5.63 10.38
CA SER A 286 -1.14 -4.77 11.36
C SER A 286 -2.14 -4.10 12.32
N GLU A 287 -3.36 -3.77 11.89
CA GLU A 287 -4.42 -3.29 12.78
C GLU A 287 -4.94 -4.39 13.70
N LEU A 288 -5.12 -5.61 13.20
CA LEU A 288 -5.49 -6.74 14.06
C LEU A 288 -4.44 -6.98 15.16
N GLN A 289 -3.14 -6.94 14.84
CA GLN A 289 -2.08 -7.06 15.84
C GLN A 289 -2.07 -5.87 16.82
N ARG A 290 -2.28 -4.62 16.35
CA ARG A 290 -2.42 -3.45 17.24
C ARG A 290 -3.65 -3.57 18.16
N LEU A 291 -4.75 -4.13 17.68
CA LEU A 291 -5.97 -4.33 18.46
C LEU A 291 -5.78 -5.42 19.53
N ILE A 292 -5.21 -6.57 19.18
CA ILE A 292 -4.88 -7.65 20.13
C ILE A 292 -3.91 -7.14 21.21
N GLY A 293 -2.88 -6.37 20.82
CA GLY A 293 -1.92 -5.79 21.74
C GLY A 293 -2.52 -4.75 22.70
N SER A 294 -3.30 -3.79 22.17
CA SER A 294 -3.96 -2.75 23.00
C SER A 294 -5.02 -3.30 23.95
N LEU A 295 -5.71 -4.38 23.55
CA LEU A 295 -6.68 -5.10 24.39
C LEU A 295 -6.05 -6.17 25.29
N GLN A 296 -4.73 -6.41 25.19
CA GLN A 296 -3.97 -7.46 25.90
C GLN A 296 -4.50 -8.89 25.68
N LEU A 297 -5.17 -9.15 24.55
CA LEU A 297 -5.87 -10.41 24.22
C LEU A 297 -4.94 -11.57 23.83
N GLN A 298 -3.62 -11.38 23.81
CA GLN A 298 -2.66 -12.30 23.17
C GLN A 298 -2.81 -13.75 23.66
N ALA A 299 -2.83 -13.97 24.98
CA ALA A 299 -2.93 -15.31 25.57
C ALA A 299 -4.31 -15.97 25.31
N GLU A 300 -5.37 -15.18 25.19
CA GLU A 300 -6.72 -15.67 24.93
C GLU A 300 -6.88 -16.06 23.45
N VAL A 301 -6.36 -15.22 22.53
CA VAL A 301 -6.27 -15.50 21.09
C VAL A 301 -5.43 -16.73 20.82
N ASP A 302 -4.21 -16.81 21.37
CA ASP A 302 -3.35 -17.97 21.16
C ASP A 302 -3.92 -19.23 21.84
N GLY A 303 -4.62 -19.10 22.97
CA GLY A 303 -5.40 -20.18 23.59
C GLY A 303 -6.55 -20.70 22.72
N VAL A 304 -7.23 -19.83 21.96
CA VAL A 304 -8.23 -20.23 20.94
C VAL A 304 -7.54 -20.91 19.76
N ARG A 305 -6.45 -20.34 19.24
CA ARG A 305 -5.68 -20.91 18.12
C ARG A 305 -5.14 -22.28 18.46
N GLU A 306 -4.59 -22.48 19.65
CA GLU A 306 -4.09 -23.78 20.12
C GLU A 306 -5.17 -24.86 20.14
N ARG A 307 -6.42 -24.53 20.52
CA ARG A 307 -7.53 -25.49 20.47
C ARG A 307 -7.76 -26.00 19.05
N PHE A 308 -7.81 -25.10 18.06
CA PHE A 308 -7.98 -25.48 16.65
C PHE A 308 -6.74 -26.16 16.05
N GLN A 309 -5.52 -25.78 16.47
CA GLN A 309 -4.30 -26.51 16.11
C GLN A 309 -4.35 -27.97 16.60
N ARG A 310 -4.78 -28.18 17.84
CA ARG A 310 -4.96 -29.51 18.43
C ARG A 310 -6.07 -30.28 17.73
N GLU A 311 -7.21 -29.65 17.40
CA GLU A 311 -8.30 -30.28 16.61
C GLU A 311 -7.80 -30.77 15.24
N VAL A 312 -7.11 -29.92 14.48
CA VAL A 312 -6.62 -30.25 13.13
C VAL A 312 -5.58 -31.38 13.15
N LEU A 313 -4.71 -31.42 14.17
CA LEU A 313 -3.73 -32.50 14.33
C LEU A 313 -4.35 -33.80 14.89
N ALA A 314 -5.36 -33.70 15.77
CA ALA A 314 -6.02 -34.85 16.39
C ALA A 314 -7.14 -35.48 15.53
N SER A 315 -7.52 -34.86 14.41
CA SER A 315 -8.44 -35.45 13.43
C SER A 315 -8.01 -36.89 13.08
N ARG A 316 -8.95 -37.83 13.14
CA ARG A 316 -8.72 -39.26 12.82
C ARG A 316 -9.14 -39.66 11.41
N HIS A 317 -9.89 -38.82 10.71
CA HIS A 317 -10.48 -39.16 9.42
C HIS A 317 -9.55 -38.76 8.28
N LEU A 318 -9.13 -39.73 7.46
CA LEU A 318 -8.17 -39.49 6.38
C LEU A 318 -8.66 -38.40 5.42
N THR A 319 -9.92 -38.47 4.98
CA THR A 319 -10.57 -37.47 4.10
C THR A 319 -10.43 -36.04 4.64
N GLN A 320 -10.74 -35.81 5.92
CA GLN A 320 -10.60 -34.50 6.55
C GLN A 320 -9.15 -34.00 6.53
N ARG A 321 -8.17 -34.89 6.73
CA ARG A 321 -6.74 -34.55 6.66
C ARG A 321 -6.30 -34.21 5.24
N LEU A 322 -6.79 -34.95 4.24
CA LEU A 322 -6.52 -34.69 2.81
C LEU A 322 -7.13 -33.35 2.36
N ASP A 323 -8.36 -33.04 2.78
CA ASP A 323 -8.98 -31.73 2.55
C ASP A 323 -8.20 -30.59 3.21
N MET A 324 -7.72 -30.80 4.44
CA MET A 324 -6.88 -29.83 5.14
C MET A 324 -5.53 -29.60 4.45
N LEU A 325 -4.92 -30.62 3.83
CA LEU A 325 -3.70 -30.49 3.03
C LEU A 325 -3.89 -29.57 1.80
N GLY A 326 -5.11 -29.46 1.27
CA GLY A 326 -5.46 -28.46 0.25
C GLY A 326 -5.52 -27.02 0.79
N ARG A 327 -5.76 -26.83 2.09
CA ARG A 327 -5.96 -25.51 2.74
C ARG A 327 -4.64 -24.87 3.20
N ASP A 328 -3.69 -24.87 2.28
CA ASP A 328 -2.27 -24.54 2.48
C ASP A 328 -2.03 -23.19 3.20
N LYS A 329 -2.79 -22.14 2.83
CA LYS A 329 -2.72 -20.81 3.45
C LYS A 329 -3.20 -20.81 4.91
N TYR A 330 -4.26 -21.56 5.21
CA TYR A 330 -4.83 -21.67 6.56
C TYR A 330 -3.91 -22.45 7.50
N LEU A 331 -3.29 -23.54 7.00
CA LEU A 331 -2.29 -24.29 7.78
C LEU A 331 -1.03 -23.45 8.07
N ALA A 332 -0.67 -22.52 7.19
CA ALA A 332 0.42 -21.56 7.41
C ALA A 332 0.04 -20.48 8.44
N ASP A 333 -1.17 -19.93 8.35
CA ASP A 333 -1.73 -18.92 9.28
C ASP A 333 -1.92 -19.47 10.72
N LEU A 334 -2.27 -20.75 10.85
CA LEU A 334 -2.24 -21.47 12.13
C LEU A 334 -0.82 -21.87 12.61
N GLY A 335 0.23 -21.62 11.83
CA GLY A 335 1.62 -21.99 12.16
C GLY A 335 1.94 -23.50 12.13
N ILE A 336 0.95 -24.37 11.92
CA ILE A 336 1.11 -25.83 12.00
C ILE A 336 1.53 -26.51 10.70
N LYS A 337 1.55 -25.81 9.55
CA LYS A 337 1.75 -26.40 8.21
C LYS A 337 2.80 -27.51 8.18
N LYS A 338 4.03 -27.23 8.64
CA LYS A 338 5.12 -28.22 8.64
C LYS A 338 4.79 -29.45 9.49
N ARG A 339 4.33 -29.26 10.74
CA ARG A 339 3.96 -30.37 11.64
C ARG A 339 2.85 -31.23 11.03
N PHE A 340 1.86 -30.60 10.40
CA PHE A 340 0.76 -31.28 9.74
C PHE A 340 1.22 -32.06 8.49
N THR A 341 2.06 -31.48 7.63
CA THR A 341 2.60 -32.20 6.46
C THR A 341 3.54 -33.33 6.83
N ASP A 342 4.38 -33.14 7.85
CA ASP A 342 5.34 -34.15 8.30
C ASP A 342 4.63 -35.33 8.98
N MET A 343 3.51 -35.08 9.67
CA MET A 343 2.61 -36.11 10.23
C MET A 343 1.87 -36.85 9.11
N LEU A 344 1.12 -36.13 8.26
CA LEU A 344 0.31 -36.73 7.20
C LEU A 344 1.17 -37.49 6.17
N ARG A 345 2.43 -37.08 5.95
CA ARG A 345 3.39 -37.85 5.15
C ARG A 345 3.67 -39.22 5.78
N LYS A 346 4.04 -39.27 7.07
CA LYS A 346 4.33 -40.54 7.77
C LYS A 346 3.12 -41.47 7.77
N ASP A 347 1.95 -40.91 8.07
CA ASP A 347 0.71 -41.67 8.12
C ASP A 347 0.39 -42.26 6.73
N LEU A 348 0.58 -41.50 5.64
CA LEU A 348 0.41 -42.00 4.27
C LEU A 348 1.52 -42.96 3.82
N GLU A 349 2.76 -42.82 4.30
CA GLU A 349 3.84 -43.81 4.08
C GLU A 349 3.54 -45.14 4.76
N GLU A 350 2.97 -45.12 5.97
CA GLU A 350 2.58 -46.32 6.72
C GLU A 350 1.35 -46.99 6.09
N LEU A 351 0.29 -46.22 5.80
CA LEU A 351 -0.88 -46.73 5.08
C LEU A 351 -0.50 -47.29 3.72
N ALA A 352 0.35 -46.61 2.95
CA ALA A 352 0.83 -47.16 1.68
C ALA A 352 1.62 -48.46 1.88
N ARG A 353 2.56 -48.52 2.85
CA ARG A 353 3.38 -49.71 3.13
C ARG A 353 2.55 -50.96 3.42
N ASN A 354 1.45 -50.80 4.17
CA ASN A 354 0.54 -51.89 4.50
C ASN A 354 -0.25 -52.40 3.28
N GLU A 355 -0.42 -51.55 2.26
CA GLU A 355 -1.27 -51.80 1.10
C GLU A 355 -0.49 -52.13 -0.20
N VAL A 356 0.84 -51.90 -0.25
CA VAL A 356 1.67 -52.28 -1.43
C VAL A 356 1.51 -53.77 -1.81
N PRO A 357 1.55 -54.74 -0.87
CA PRO A 357 1.45 -56.17 -1.23
C PRO A 357 0.15 -56.58 -1.93
N ASP A 358 -0.94 -55.87 -1.69
CA ASP A 358 -2.26 -56.10 -2.28
C ASP A 358 -2.44 -55.36 -3.63
N ALA A 359 -1.48 -54.51 -4.03
CA ALA A 359 -1.62 -53.55 -5.12
C ALA A 359 -0.64 -53.82 -6.29
N GLY A 360 -1.19 -54.13 -7.47
CA GLY A 360 -0.39 -54.27 -8.69
C GLY A 360 0.06 -52.96 -9.33
N ASP A 361 -0.60 -51.83 -9.01
CA ASP A 361 -0.33 -50.53 -9.62
C ASP A 361 -0.65 -49.35 -8.68
N MET A 362 -0.26 -48.13 -9.07
CA MET A 362 -0.45 -46.92 -8.27
C MET A 362 -1.93 -46.54 -8.10
N ALA A 363 -2.77 -46.76 -9.12
CA ALA A 363 -4.20 -46.50 -9.01
C ALA A 363 -4.84 -47.49 -8.05
N GLY A 364 -4.53 -48.79 -8.16
CA GLY A 364 -4.94 -49.85 -7.24
C GLY A 364 -4.53 -49.59 -5.80
N LEU A 365 -3.28 -49.15 -5.56
CA LEU A 365 -2.80 -48.75 -4.23
C LEU A 365 -3.65 -47.61 -3.63
N CYS A 366 -3.85 -46.53 -4.38
CA CYS A 366 -4.71 -45.42 -3.95
C CYS A 366 -6.16 -45.87 -3.72
N LEU A 367 -6.65 -46.87 -4.48
CA LEU A 367 -8.01 -47.41 -4.39
C LEU A 367 -8.18 -48.33 -3.16
N ALA A 368 -7.15 -49.11 -2.81
CA ALA A 368 -7.13 -49.94 -1.60
C ALA A 368 -7.15 -49.07 -0.33
N ILE A 369 -6.28 -48.06 -0.25
CA ILE A 369 -6.26 -47.04 0.82
C ILE A 369 -7.62 -46.32 0.88
N ALA A 370 -8.16 -45.89 -0.27
CA ALA A 370 -9.47 -45.23 -0.37
C ALA A 370 -10.61 -46.08 0.23
N ARG A 371 -10.69 -47.37 -0.12
CA ARG A 371 -11.68 -48.31 0.42
C ARG A 371 -11.52 -48.51 1.92
N LYS A 372 -10.32 -48.83 2.40
CA LYS A 372 -10.06 -49.18 3.81
C LYS A 372 -10.20 -47.98 4.76
N HIS A 373 -9.96 -46.74 4.28
CA HIS A 373 -9.98 -45.53 5.12
C HIS A 373 -11.09 -44.51 4.79
N GLY A 374 -12.03 -44.86 3.90
CA GLY A 374 -13.21 -44.04 3.59
C GLY A 374 -12.88 -42.71 2.89
N ALA A 375 -11.84 -42.68 2.06
CA ALA A 375 -11.34 -41.47 1.40
C ALA A 375 -11.48 -41.55 -0.13
N PRO A 376 -11.71 -40.44 -0.85
CA PRO A 376 -11.68 -40.43 -2.31
C PRO A 376 -10.29 -40.75 -2.86
N GLN A 377 -10.21 -41.71 -3.80
CA GLN A 377 -8.96 -42.13 -4.48
C GLN A 377 -8.19 -40.94 -5.07
N GLU A 378 -8.90 -39.97 -5.66
CA GLU A 378 -8.35 -38.72 -6.18
C GLU A 378 -7.62 -37.88 -5.12
N LEU A 379 -8.15 -37.80 -3.90
CA LEU A 379 -7.51 -37.05 -2.82
C LEU A 379 -6.28 -37.78 -2.27
N VAL A 380 -6.32 -39.12 -2.23
CA VAL A 380 -5.15 -39.95 -1.87
C VAL A 380 -4.03 -39.75 -2.89
N LEU A 381 -4.31 -39.91 -4.18
CA LEU A 381 -3.32 -39.74 -5.26
C LEU A 381 -2.70 -38.34 -5.24
N ARG A 382 -3.52 -37.29 -5.23
CA ARG A 382 -3.07 -35.89 -5.20
C ARG A 382 -2.25 -35.58 -3.95
N ALA A 383 -2.54 -36.19 -2.80
CA ALA A 383 -1.74 -36.03 -1.59
C ALA A 383 -0.39 -36.74 -1.69
N LEU A 384 -0.35 -37.97 -2.24
CA LEU A 384 0.90 -38.70 -2.46
C LEU A 384 1.82 -37.97 -3.45
N ASP A 385 1.29 -37.38 -4.53
CA ASP A 385 2.06 -36.51 -5.43
C ASP A 385 2.51 -35.22 -4.71
N ARG A 386 1.59 -34.50 -4.03
CA ARG A 386 1.88 -33.23 -3.32
C ARG A 386 2.88 -33.36 -2.17
N LEU A 387 2.96 -34.54 -1.54
CA LEU A 387 3.91 -34.85 -0.48
C LEU A 387 5.21 -35.48 -0.99
N GLY A 388 5.34 -35.74 -2.30
CA GLY A 388 6.54 -36.30 -2.95
C GLY A 388 6.73 -37.81 -2.75
N LEU A 389 5.66 -38.56 -2.47
CA LEU A 389 5.70 -39.98 -2.17
C LEU A 389 5.50 -40.88 -3.40
N SER A 390 4.80 -40.40 -4.44
CA SER A 390 4.35 -41.23 -5.55
C SER A 390 5.49 -41.85 -6.37
N GLU A 391 6.64 -41.20 -6.52
CA GLU A 391 7.81 -41.81 -7.18
C GLU A 391 8.42 -42.97 -6.38
N GLY A 392 8.47 -42.84 -5.05
CA GLY A 392 8.97 -43.90 -4.17
C GLY A 392 8.07 -45.13 -4.20
N LEU A 393 6.76 -44.90 -4.11
CA LEU A 393 5.74 -45.96 -4.17
C LEU A 393 5.71 -46.65 -5.55
N ARG A 394 5.79 -45.90 -6.67
CA ARG A 394 5.90 -46.50 -8.02
C ARG A 394 7.11 -47.43 -8.14
N LYS A 395 8.28 -47.05 -7.59
CA LYS A 395 9.49 -47.90 -7.57
C LYS A 395 9.31 -49.16 -6.70
N GLN A 396 8.58 -49.08 -5.59
CA GLN A 396 8.28 -50.23 -4.73
C GLN A 396 7.30 -51.22 -5.39
N LEU A 397 6.25 -50.71 -6.04
CA LEU A 397 5.30 -51.51 -6.82
C LEU A 397 6.01 -52.23 -7.99
N GLN A 398 6.85 -51.52 -8.74
CA GLN A 398 7.68 -52.09 -9.82
C GLN A 398 8.68 -53.15 -9.31
N ALA A 399 9.23 -52.98 -8.10
CA ALA A 399 10.06 -54.02 -7.50
C ALA A 399 9.22 -55.28 -7.20
N GLN A 400 8.03 -55.13 -6.61
CA GLN A 400 7.17 -56.28 -6.30
C GLN A 400 6.65 -57.00 -7.56
N SER A 401 6.26 -56.29 -8.62
CA SER A 401 5.84 -56.94 -9.89
C SER A 401 6.95 -57.82 -10.48
N ASN A 402 8.20 -57.41 -10.30
CA ASN A 402 9.38 -58.15 -10.79
C ASN A 402 9.76 -59.33 -9.89
N TYR A 403 9.29 -59.38 -8.63
CA TYR A 403 9.45 -60.54 -7.74
C TYR A 403 8.26 -61.51 -7.76
N SER A 404 7.07 -61.06 -8.17
CA SER A 404 5.86 -61.90 -8.32
C SER A 404 5.72 -62.56 -9.70
N SER A 405 6.67 -62.37 -10.61
CA SER A 405 6.69 -63.00 -11.94
C SER A 405 7.72 -64.14 -11.95
N PRO A 406 7.30 -65.42 -12.03
CA PRO A 406 8.21 -66.57 -12.11
C PRO A 406 8.76 -66.82 -13.53
#